data_AF-A0A7N0TG00-F1
#
_entry.id   AF-A0A7N0TG00-F1
#
_cell.length_a   1.000
_cell.length_b   1.000
_cell.length_c   1.000
_cell.angle_alpha   90.00
_cell.angle_beta   90.00
_cell.angle_gamma   90.00
#
_symmetry.space_group_name_H-M   'P 1'
#
loop_
_entity.id
_entity.type
_entity.pdbx_description
1 polymer ?
#
loop_
_entity_poly.entity_id
_entity_poly.type
_entity_poly.pdbx_seq_one_letter_code
_entity_poly.pdbx_strand_id
1 'polypeptide(L)'
;MKLKFDSSDDDPLEKVTTAEATRQLIEFYRTSQYSYSELERVDQISKVKGTVLDAGGSQSSFLMQALTLTKRSFVNMSRDFGYYWLRLVIYLVVTICIGTIYLNVGTSYNAILARGSCASFVFGFVTFMSIGGFPSFVEDMKVFQRERLNGHYGVTAFVVSNTLSAMPFLIMITFISGTVCYFMVRLHPGFAHYAFFVLCLYASVTVVESLMMAIASVVPNFLMGIIIGAGIQGIFMLVSGFFRLPNDIPKPFWRYPMSYISFHFWALQVFNSSLELESL
;
A
#
# COMPACT_ATOMS: atom_id res chain seq x y z
N MET A 1 35.17 31.25 -65.48
CA MET A 1 36.17 30.57 -64.62
C MET A 1 35.49 30.28 -63.28
N LYS A 2 34.88 29.10 -63.12
CA LYS A 2 34.21 28.67 -61.88
C LYS A 2 35.14 27.69 -61.17
N LEU A 3 35.63 28.07 -59.99
CA LEU A 3 36.36 27.17 -59.09
C LEU A 3 35.35 26.19 -58.49
N LYS A 4 35.44 24.92 -58.91
CA LYS A 4 34.83 23.78 -58.22
C LYS A 4 35.56 23.62 -56.89
N PHE A 5 34.86 23.83 -55.78
CA PHE A 5 35.26 23.25 -54.50
C PHE A 5 34.91 21.76 -54.59
N ASP A 6 35.94 20.91 -54.62
CA ASP A 6 35.78 19.46 -54.47
C ASP A 6 35.35 19.21 -53.03
N SER A 7 34.16 18.63 -52.86
CA SER A 7 33.72 18.07 -51.58
C SER A 7 34.53 16.80 -51.33
N SER A 8 35.70 16.95 -50.70
CA SER A 8 36.43 15.84 -50.10
C SER A 8 35.73 15.43 -48.80
N ASP A 9 34.55 14.82 -48.92
CA ASP A 9 33.91 14.07 -47.83
C ASP A 9 34.43 12.63 -47.91
N ASP A 10 35.60 12.42 -47.34
CA ASP A 10 36.06 11.11 -46.92
C ASP A 10 36.12 11.19 -45.39
N ASP A 11 34.95 11.34 -44.77
CA ASP A 11 34.83 11.43 -43.31
C ASP A 11 35.23 10.07 -42.73
N PRO A 12 36.37 9.96 -42.03
CA PRO A 12 36.91 8.67 -41.56
C PRO A 12 35.99 7.97 -40.55
N LEU A 13 34.91 8.63 -40.12
CA LEU A 13 33.88 8.12 -39.23
C LEU A 13 32.83 7.22 -39.91
N GLU A 14 32.65 7.26 -41.23
CA GLU A 14 31.68 6.37 -41.92
C GLU A 14 32.14 4.92 -42.03
N LYS A 15 33.46 4.67 -41.94
CA LYS A 15 34.08 3.35 -42.15
C LYS A 15 34.33 2.56 -40.86
N VAL A 16 34.06 3.15 -39.69
CA VAL A 16 34.37 2.54 -38.40
C VAL A 16 33.09 2.03 -37.75
N THR A 17 33.04 0.73 -37.44
CA THR A 17 31.90 0.17 -36.72
C THR A 17 31.81 0.75 -35.31
N THR A 18 30.60 0.90 -34.75
CA THR A 18 30.41 1.42 -33.38
C THR A 18 31.24 0.67 -32.34
N ALA A 19 31.45 -0.63 -32.54
CA ALA A 19 32.28 -1.47 -31.67
C ALA A 19 33.78 -1.10 -31.75
N GLU A 20 34.29 -0.79 -32.94
CA GLU A 20 35.69 -0.39 -33.14
C GLU A 20 35.95 1.02 -32.61
N ALA A 21 35.05 1.96 -32.87
CA ALA A 21 35.12 3.32 -32.31
C ALA A 21 35.11 3.29 -30.78
N THR A 22 34.25 2.45 -30.18
CA THR A 22 34.21 2.27 -28.72
C THR A 22 35.52 1.70 -28.18
N ARG A 23 36.11 0.71 -28.86
CA ARG A 23 37.42 0.15 -28.45
C ARG A 23 38.54 1.17 -28.53
N GLN A 24 38.62 1.93 -29.62
CA GLN A 24 39.63 2.97 -29.77
C GLN A 24 39.49 4.04 -28.67
N LEU A 25 38.27 4.51 -28.39
CA LEU A 25 38.03 5.48 -27.32
C LEU A 25 38.43 4.95 -25.94
N ILE A 26 38.18 3.67 -25.64
CA ILE A 26 38.62 3.04 -24.37
C ILE A 26 40.14 2.98 -24.29
N GLU A 27 40.82 2.65 -25.39
CA GLU A 27 42.27 2.55 -25.44
C GLU A 27 42.96 3.93 -25.34
N PHE A 28 42.42 4.93 -26.02
CA PHE A 28 42.83 6.33 -25.87
C PHE A 28 42.56 6.84 -24.46
N TYR A 29 41.41 6.51 -23.86
CA TYR A 29 41.13 6.88 -22.47
C TYR A 29 42.16 6.28 -21.52
N ARG A 30 42.45 4.97 -21.62
CA ARG A 30 43.45 4.28 -20.77
C ARG A 30 44.85 4.86 -20.87
N THR A 31 45.24 5.35 -22.05
CA THR A 31 46.55 5.95 -22.28
C THR A 31 46.58 7.46 -22.01
N SER A 32 45.42 8.10 -21.88
CA SER A 32 45.31 9.53 -21.61
C SER A 32 45.69 9.90 -20.18
N GLN A 33 46.16 11.13 -20.03
CA GLN A 33 46.45 11.75 -18.73
C GLN A 33 45.20 11.85 -17.83
N TYR A 34 44.00 11.89 -18.42
CA TYR A 34 42.74 11.90 -17.69
C TYR A 34 42.52 10.62 -16.90
N SER A 35 42.79 9.45 -17.49
CA SER A 35 42.65 8.16 -16.78
C SER A 35 43.59 8.08 -15.58
N TYR A 36 44.83 8.58 -15.70
CA TYR A 36 45.75 8.64 -14.58
C TYR A 36 45.26 9.59 -13.48
N SER A 37 44.77 10.78 -13.84
CA SER A 37 44.23 11.74 -12.86
C SER A 37 42.99 11.23 -12.13
N GLU A 38 42.12 10.47 -12.82
CA GLU A 38 40.92 9.88 -12.21
C GLU A 38 41.28 8.68 -11.33
N LEU A 39 42.24 7.85 -11.74
CA LEU A 39 42.78 6.78 -10.88
C LEU A 39 43.44 7.35 -9.61
N GLU A 40 44.17 8.46 -9.74
CA GLU A 40 44.77 9.16 -8.60
C GLU A 40 43.69 9.76 -7.69
N ARG A 41 42.63 10.35 -8.25
CA ARG A 41 41.47 10.79 -7.46
C ARG A 41 40.76 9.64 -6.76
N VAL A 42 40.57 8.51 -7.43
CA VAL A 42 39.97 7.31 -6.83
C VAL A 42 40.86 6.75 -5.72
N ASP A 43 42.18 6.74 -5.90
CA ASP A 43 43.14 6.35 -4.86
C ASP A 43 43.14 7.33 -3.68
N GLN A 44 43.05 8.64 -3.93
CA GLN A 44 42.89 9.65 -2.88
C GLN A 44 41.57 9.48 -2.13
N ILE A 45 40.45 9.25 -2.82
CA ILE A 45 39.14 8.98 -2.22
C ILE A 45 39.14 7.65 -1.45
N SER A 46 39.89 6.64 -1.91
CA SER A 46 40.10 5.36 -1.22
C SER A 46 40.92 5.52 0.06
N LYS A 47 41.96 6.35 0.03
CA LYS A 47 42.84 6.67 1.17
C LYS A 47 42.17 7.57 2.19
N VAL A 48 41.27 8.45 1.74
CA VAL A 48 40.24 9.01 2.61
C VAL A 48 39.35 7.83 2.99
N LYS A 49 39.73 7.08 4.03
CA LYS A 49 38.77 6.37 4.85
C LYS A 49 37.75 7.44 5.22
N GLY A 50 36.66 7.53 4.45
CA GLY A 50 35.49 8.30 4.85
C GLY A 50 35.28 7.91 6.29
N THR A 51 35.09 8.89 7.18
CA THR A 51 34.69 8.65 8.57
C THR A 51 33.79 7.44 8.52
N VAL A 52 34.27 6.31 9.05
CA VAL A 52 33.49 5.08 9.11
C VAL A 52 32.21 5.58 9.73
N LEU A 53 31.14 5.66 8.94
CA LEU A 53 29.84 6.03 9.46
C LEU A 53 29.63 4.98 10.52
N ASP A 54 29.76 5.40 11.77
CA ASP A 54 29.82 4.50 12.88
C ASP A 54 28.62 3.58 12.71
N ALA A 55 28.85 2.27 12.67
CA ALA A 55 27.78 1.31 12.48
C ALA A 55 26.79 1.34 13.66
N GLY A 56 27.02 2.21 14.66
CA GLY A 56 25.98 2.80 15.49
C GLY A 56 25.00 3.61 14.67
N GLY A 57 23.99 2.92 14.11
CA GLY A 57 22.83 3.55 13.47
C GLY A 57 22.29 4.73 14.27
N SER A 58 21.74 5.71 13.56
CA SER A 58 21.19 6.99 14.03
C SER A 58 21.20 7.21 15.56
N GLN A 59 22.05 8.15 16.01
CA GLN A 59 22.17 8.68 17.37
C GLN A 59 20.86 9.27 17.95
N SER A 60 19.76 9.26 17.21
CA SER A 60 18.45 9.70 17.68
C SER A 60 17.65 8.52 18.22
N SER A 61 16.97 8.70 19.36
CA SER A 61 16.10 7.68 19.96
C SER A 61 15.09 7.14 18.94
N PHE A 62 14.74 5.85 19.04
CA PHE A 62 13.72 5.19 18.20
C PHE A 62 12.44 6.03 18.06
N LEU A 63 12.00 6.66 19.15
CA LEU A 63 10.81 7.54 19.15
C LEU A 63 11.03 8.83 18.36
N MET A 64 12.22 9.42 18.41
CA MET A 64 12.56 10.63 17.66
C MET A 64 12.60 10.32 16.15
N GLN A 65 13.18 9.17 15.78
CA GLN A 65 13.17 8.66 14.41
C GLN A 65 11.73 8.45 13.95
N ALA A 66 10.93 7.74 14.76
CA ALA A 66 9.56 7.41 14.41
C ALA A 66 8.69 8.67 14.27
N LEU A 67 8.77 9.62 15.21
CA LEU A 67 8.02 10.88 15.13
C LEU A 67 8.43 11.73 13.94
N THR A 68 9.73 11.79 13.61
CA THR A 68 10.23 12.56 12.47
C THR A 68 9.78 11.93 11.15
N LEU A 69 9.86 10.59 11.04
CA LEU A 69 9.34 9.83 9.91
C LEU A 69 7.83 9.96 9.78
N THR A 70 7.07 9.88 10.88
CA THR A 70 5.62 10.10 10.88
C THR A 70 5.28 11.53 10.45
N LYS A 71 5.99 12.56 10.93
CA LYS A 71 5.75 13.94 10.50
C LYS A 71 6.04 14.12 9.01
N ARG A 72 7.14 13.54 8.51
CA ARG A 72 7.48 13.59 7.08
C ARG A 72 6.45 12.83 6.24
N SER A 73 6.10 11.61 6.63
CA SER A 73 5.10 10.77 5.97
C SER A 73 3.73 11.45 5.99
N PHE A 74 3.33 12.08 7.10
CA PHE A 74 2.06 12.81 7.21
C PHE A 74 2.01 14.01 6.27
N VAL A 75 3.12 14.77 6.19
CA VAL A 75 3.23 15.89 5.24
C VAL A 75 3.17 15.38 3.80
N ASN A 76 3.84 14.26 3.49
CA ASN A 76 3.77 13.61 2.18
C ASN A 76 2.33 13.19 1.83
N MET A 77 1.68 12.46 2.75
CA MET A 77 0.27 12.07 2.70
C MET A 77 -0.66 13.26 2.43
N SER A 78 -0.45 14.36 3.16
CA SER A 78 -1.32 15.55 3.08
C SER A 78 -1.14 16.34 1.79
N ARG A 79 0.05 16.28 1.18
CA ARG A 79 0.38 17.00 -0.06
C ARG A 79 0.04 16.19 -1.31
N ASP A 80 0.00 14.86 -1.22
CA ASP A 80 -0.59 13.98 -2.24
C ASP A 80 -2.12 14.01 -2.20
N PHE A 81 -2.65 15.21 -2.47
CA PHE A 81 -4.08 15.50 -2.46
C PHE A 81 -4.84 14.54 -3.39
N GLY A 82 -4.32 14.33 -4.60
CA GLY A 82 -4.97 13.51 -5.61
C GLY A 82 -5.16 12.05 -5.21
N TYR A 83 -4.34 11.49 -4.33
CA TYR A 83 -4.41 10.07 -3.98
C TYR A 83 -5.32 9.81 -2.79
N TYR A 84 -5.07 10.48 -1.67
CA TYR A 84 -5.83 10.26 -0.43
C TYR A 84 -7.24 10.88 -0.49
N TRP A 85 -7.40 12.06 -1.12
CA TRP A 85 -8.73 12.68 -1.25
C TRP A 85 -9.59 11.98 -2.30
N LEU A 86 -9.03 11.60 -3.45
CA LEU A 86 -9.79 10.84 -4.45
C LEU A 86 -10.27 9.51 -3.86
N ARG A 87 -9.39 8.84 -3.09
CA ARG A 87 -9.76 7.63 -2.36
C ARG A 87 -10.91 7.91 -1.40
N LEU A 88 -10.83 8.96 -0.58
CA LEU A 88 -11.93 9.35 0.32
C LEU A 88 -13.25 9.61 -0.42
N VAL A 89 -13.21 10.34 -1.55
CA VAL A 89 -14.39 10.64 -2.37
C VAL A 89 -15.00 9.36 -2.92
N ILE A 90 -14.21 8.44 -3.48
CA ILE A 90 -14.74 7.19 -4.02
C ILE A 90 -15.35 6.33 -2.90
N TYR A 91 -14.71 6.26 -1.74
CA TYR A 91 -15.26 5.53 -0.59
C TYR A 91 -16.63 6.10 -0.16
N LEU A 92 -16.74 7.42 -0.13
CA LEU A 92 -18.00 8.11 0.15
C LEU A 92 -19.08 7.77 -0.87
N VAL A 93 -18.78 7.93 -2.16
CA VAL A 93 -19.73 7.64 -3.25
C VAL A 93 -20.20 6.20 -3.18
N VAL A 94 -19.30 5.23 -3.06
CA VAL A 94 -19.64 3.80 -2.98
C VAL A 94 -20.49 3.51 -1.74
N THR A 95 -20.13 4.07 -0.59
CA THR A 95 -20.89 3.84 0.64
C THR A 95 -22.29 4.45 0.58
N ILE A 96 -22.44 5.62 -0.05
CA ILE A 96 -23.75 6.23 -0.32
C ILE A 96 -24.55 5.33 -1.28
N CYS A 97 -23.96 4.83 -2.36
CA CYS A 97 -24.63 3.92 -3.29
C CYS A 97 -25.12 2.64 -2.61
N ILE A 98 -24.31 2.05 -1.73
CA ILE A 98 -24.73 0.88 -0.94
C ILE A 98 -25.86 1.29 0.01
N GLY A 99 -25.70 2.41 0.72
CA GLY A 99 -26.72 2.92 1.64
C GLY A 99 -28.07 3.21 0.97
N THR A 100 -28.08 3.70 -0.28
CA THR A 100 -29.33 3.95 -1.02
C THR A 100 -30.00 2.66 -1.48
N ILE A 101 -29.23 1.65 -1.90
CA ILE A 101 -29.76 0.34 -2.32
C ILE A 101 -30.44 -0.39 -1.14
N TYR A 102 -29.86 -0.31 0.05
CA TYR A 102 -30.37 -0.95 1.26
C TYR A 102 -31.20 -0.01 2.15
N LEU A 103 -31.74 1.06 1.56
CA LEU A 103 -32.51 2.06 2.28
C LEU A 103 -33.86 1.48 2.71
N ASN A 104 -34.19 1.57 4.01
CA ASN A 104 -35.45 1.09 4.59
C ASN A 104 -35.78 -0.38 4.32
N VAL A 105 -34.82 -1.27 4.56
CA VAL A 105 -34.95 -2.74 4.46
C VAL A 105 -36.07 -3.36 5.33
N GLY A 106 -36.70 -2.59 6.23
CA GLY A 106 -37.85 -3.01 7.04
C GLY A 106 -37.44 -3.88 8.25
N THR A 107 -38.41 -4.61 8.80
CA THR A 107 -38.26 -5.46 10.02
C THR A 107 -38.69 -6.92 9.81
N SER A 108 -38.94 -7.33 8.56
CA SER A 108 -39.27 -8.72 8.22
C SER A 108 -38.07 -9.66 8.46
N TYR A 109 -38.28 -10.98 8.50
CA TYR A 109 -37.19 -11.97 8.52
C TYR A 109 -36.18 -11.75 7.37
N ASN A 110 -36.68 -11.37 6.18
CA ASN A 110 -35.84 -11.00 5.03
C ASN A 110 -34.98 -9.76 5.30
N ALA A 111 -35.37 -8.90 6.24
CA ALA A 111 -34.64 -7.71 6.63
C ALA A 111 -33.36 -8.04 7.41
N ILE A 112 -33.36 -9.13 8.20
CA ILE A 112 -32.17 -9.58 8.93
C ILE A 112 -31.10 -10.00 7.92
N LEU A 113 -31.48 -10.83 6.95
CA LEU A 113 -30.58 -11.26 5.88
C LEU A 113 -30.05 -10.05 5.09
N ALA A 114 -30.93 -9.14 4.67
CA ALA A 114 -30.54 -7.95 3.91
C ALA A 114 -29.59 -7.01 4.70
N ARG A 115 -29.73 -6.88 6.01
CA ARG A 115 -28.79 -6.12 6.87
C ARG A 115 -27.43 -6.79 6.95
N GLY A 116 -27.39 -8.12 7.11
CA GLY A 116 -26.15 -8.91 7.06
C GLY A 116 -25.45 -8.78 5.70
N SER A 117 -26.22 -8.82 4.60
CA SER A 117 -25.71 -8.59 3.24
C SER A 117 -25.10 -7.21 3.09
N CYS A 118 -25.80 -6.17 3.56
CA CYS A 118 -25.33 -4.80 3.48
C CYS A 118 -24.00 -4.61 4.23
N ALA A 119 -23.92 -5.10 5.47
CA ALA A 119 -22.68 -5.06 6.24
C ALA A 119 -21.54 -5.78 5.50
N SER A 120 -21.79 -7.01 5.02
CA SER A 120 -20.82 -7.79 4.24
C SER A 120 -20.29 -7.03 3.03
N PHE A 121 -21.18 -6.34 2.30
CA PHE A 121 -20.79 -5.52 1.17
C PHE A 121 -19.96 -4.31 1.57
N VAL A 122 -20.33 -3.60 2.65
CA VAL A 122 -19.56 -2.42 3.11
C VAL A 122 -18.18 -2.83 3.59
N PHE A 123 -18.08 -3.84 4.45
CA PHE A 123 -16.79 -4.38 4.88
C PHE A 123 -15.96 -4.82 3.67
N GLY A 124 -16.54 -5.62 2.77
CA GLY A 124 -15.87 -6.12 1.57
C GLY A 124 -15.37 -5.00 0.65
N PHE A 125 -16.21 -4.05 0.29
CA PHE A 125 -15.84 -2.97 -0.63
C PHE A 125 -14.84 -1.98 -0.02
N VAL A 126 -15.05 -1.53 1.22
CA VAL A 126 -14.16 -0.56 1.88
C VAL A 126 -12.75 -1.14 2.03
N THR A 127 -12.66 -2.43 2.36
CA THR A 127 -11.36 -3.13 2.47
C THR A 127 -10.75 -3.46 1.12
N PHE A 128 -11.54 -3.83 0.10
CA PHE A 128 -11.05 -4.08 -1.26
C PHE A 128 -10.47 -2.81 -1.90
N MET A 129 -11.17 -1.69 -1.74
CA MET A 129 -10.67 -0.38 -2.17
C MET A 129 -9.37 0.02 -1.47
N SER A 130 -9.03 -0.62 -0.34
CA SER A 130 -7.80 -0.35 0.39
C SER A 130 -6.56 -0.76 -0.38
N ILE A 131 -6.70 -1.73 -1.29
CA ILE A 131 -5.65 -2.16 -2.22
C ILE A 131 -5.26 -1.02 -3.17
N GLY A 132 -6.17 -0.07 -3.42
CA GLY A 132 -5.84 1.15 -4.17
C GLY A 132 -4.68 1.93 -3.57
N GLY A 133 -4.42 1.75 -2.26
CA GLY A 133 -3.28 2.20 -1.45
C GLY A 133 -1.89 1.65 -1.85
N PHE A 134 -1.87 0.57 -2.62
CA PHE A 134 -0.66 -0.23 -2.84
C PHE A 134 0.48 0.48 -3.58
N PRO A 135 0.24 1.23 -4.69
CA PRO A 135 1.33 1.91 -5.41
C PRO A 135 2.15 2.86 -4.53
N SER A 136 1.49 3.61 -3.64
CA SER A 136 2.16 4.52 -2.70
C SER A 136 3.08 3.76 -1.75
N PHE A 137 2.64 2.61 -1.21
CA PHE A 137 3.50 1.78 -0.36
C PHE A 137 4.72 1.23 -1.08
N VAL A 138 4.60 0.92 -2.37
CA VAL A 138 5.75 0.48 -3.18
C VAL A 138 6.76 1.60 -3.38
N GLU A 139 6.31 2.84 -3.55
CA GLU A 139 7.19 4.01 -3.62
C GLU A 139 7.93 4.24 -2.30
N ASP A 140 7.21 4.22 -1.18
CA ASP A 140 7.81 4.36 0.15
C ASP A 140 8.79 3.23 0.45
N MET A 141 8.50 1.99 0.04
CA MET A 141 9.39 0.84 0.18
C MET A 141 10.70 1.01 -0.60
N LYS A 142 10.67 1.60 -1.80
CA LYS A 142 11.88 1.88 -2.59
C LYS A 142 12.77 2.92 -1.90
N VAL A 143 12.17 3.94 -1.30
CA VAL A 143 12.89 4.95 -0.51
C VAL A 143 13.49 4.30 0.74
N PHE A 144 12.69 3.49 1.46
CA PHE A 144 13.13 2.76 2.64
C PHE A 144 14.34 1.86 2.37
N GLN A 145 14.32 1.08 1.28
CA GLN A 145 15.44 0.22 0.93
C GLN A 145 16.75 1.02 0.75
N ARG A 146 16.69 2.20 0.15
CA ARG A 146 17.86 3.09 -0.01
C ARG A 146 18.31 3.67 1.32
N GLU A 147 17.40 4.18 2.15
CA GLU A 147 17.72 4.77 3.46
C GLU A 147 18.25 3.71 4.45
N ARG A 148 17.79 2.46 4.35
CA ARG A 148 18.29 1.32 5.13
C ARG A 148 19.71 0.92 4.74
N LEU A 149 20.04 0.89 3.45
CA LEU A 149 21.42 0.63 2.99
C LEU A 149 22.41 1.69 3.50
N ASN A 150 21.93 2.91 3.71
CA ASN A 150 22.69 4.01 4.31
C ASN A 150 22.66 4.02 5.85
N GLY A 151 22.13 3.00 6.52
CA GLY A 151 22.14 2.87 7.99
C GLY A 151 21.25 3.86 8.76
N HIS A 152 20.26 4.50 8.12
CA HIS A 152 19.51 5.58 8.76
C HIS A 152 18.49 5.11 9.82
N TYR A 153 17.71 4.05 9.55
CA TYR A 153 16.71 3.54 10.50
C TYR A 153 16.31 2.06 10.26
N GLY A 154 15.72 1.43 11.29
CA GLY A 154 15.31 0.03 11.30
C GLY A 154 13.92 -0.25 10.69
N VAL A 155 13.64 -1.52 10.39
CA VAL A 155 12.34 -1.98 9.82
C VAL A 155 11.18 -1.67 10.76
N THR A 156 11.36 -1.87 12.07
CA THR A 156 10.31 -1.61 13.07
C THR A 156 9.95 -0.13 13.14
N ALA A 157 10.94 0.76 13.04
CA ALA A 157 10.71 2.21 13.02
C ALA A 157 9.91 2.61 11.78
N PHE A 158 10.23 2.04 10.61
CA PHE A 158 9.48 2.28 9.37
C PHE A 158 8.02 1.86 9.48
N VAL A 159 7.75 0.62 9.90
CA VAL A 159 6.39 0.07 9.99
C VAL A 159 5.55 0.90 10.98
N VAL A 160 6.07 1.16 12.18
CA VAL A 160 5.36 1.94 13.20
C VAL A 160 5.08 3.36 12.71
N SER A 161 6.07 4.00 12.08
CA SER A 161 5.91 5.37 11.57
C SER A 161 4.87 5.46 10.46
N ASN A 162 4.86 4.48 9.56
CA ASN A 162 3.91 4.42 8.45
C ASN A 162 2.49 4.15 8.94
N THR A 163 2.32 3.19 9.86
CA THR A 163 1.02 2.91 10.48
C THR A 163 0.48 4.15 11.20
N LEU A 164 1.30 4.82 12.03
CA LEU A 164 0.88 6.03 12.75
C LEU A 164 0.54 7.19 11.81
N SER A 165 1.28 7.33 10.70
CA SER A 165 1.01 8.33 9.67
C SER A 165 -0.31 8.09 8.95
N ALA A 166 -0.63 6.82 8.64
CA ALA A 166 -1.85 6.43 7.96
C ALA A 166 -3.09 6.45 8.88
N MET A 167 -2.93 6.22 10.19
CA MET A 167 -4.03 6.16 11.16
C MET A 167 -5.08 7.28 11.03
N PRO A 168 -4.73 8.59 11.04
CA PRO A 168 -5.74 9.65 10.98
C PRO A 168 -6.59 9.60 9.71
N PHE A 169 -5.99 9.26 8.57
CA PHE A 169 -6.71 9.11 7.30
C PHE A 169 -7.64 7.90 7.31
N LEU A 170 -7.17 6.77 7.84
CA LEU A 170 -7.99 5.55 7.95
C LEU A 170 -9.16 5.74 8.91
N ILE A 171 -8.93 6.40 10.05
CA ILE A 171 -9.99 6.75 11.01
C ILE A 171 -11.02 7.66 10.32
N MET A 172 -10.58 8.70 9.62
CA MET A 172 -11.49 9.60 8.91
C MET A 172 -12.34 8.85 7.87
N ILE A 173 -11.72 8.02 7.03
CA ILE A 173 -12.42 7.26 5.99
C ILE A 173 -13.45 6.30 6.61
N THR A 174 -13.04 5.53 7.62
CA THR A 174 -13.89 4.51 8.27
C THR A 174 -14.99 5.14 9.11
N PHE A 175 -14.72 6.27 9.77
CA PHE A 175 -15.73 7.03 10.50
C PHE A 175 -16.79 7.57 9.55
N ILE A 176 -16.40 8.23 8.46
CA ILE A 176 -17.36 8.83 7.52
C ILE A 176 -18.17 7.74 6.82
N SER A 177 -17.52 6.73 6.23
CA SER A 177 -18.21 5.62 5.56
C SER A 177 -19.09 4.82 6.53
N GLY A 178 -18.55 4.47 7.70
CA GLY A 178 -19.29 3.76 8.73
C GLY A 178 -20.54 4.53 9.18
N THR A 179 -20.43 5.84 9.39
CA THR A 179 -21.55 6.71 9.77
C THR A 179 -22.63 6.75 8.69
N VAL A 180 -22.25 7.01 7.44
CA VAL A 180 -23.20 7.07 6.32
C VAL A 180 -23.94 5.74 6.18
N CYS A 181 -23.21 4.62 6.17
CA CYS A 181 -23.82 3.29 6.09
C CYS A 181 -24.77 3.03 7.27
N TYR A 182 -24.33 3.31 8.49
CA TYR A 182 -25.07 2.99 9.71
C TYR A 182 -26.43 3.69 9.77
N PHE A 183 -26.45 4.99 9.46
CA PHE A 183 -27.67 5.79 9.47
C PHE A 183 -28.58 5.53 8.26
N MET A 184 -28.03 5.31 7.06
CA MET A 184 -28.85 5.05 5.86
C MET A 184 -29.56 3.70 5.92
N VAL A 185 -28.90 2.66 6.42
CA VAL A 185 -29.46 1.31 6.56
C VAL A 185 -30.40 1.21 7.77
N ARG A 186 -30.39 2.22 8.66
CA ARG A 186 -31.07 2.20 9.96
C ARG A 186 -30.71 0.93 10.74
N LEU A 187 -29.41 0.77 10.94
CA LEU A 187 -28.88 -0.23 11.84
C LEU A 187 -29.34 0.03 13.28
N HIS A 188 -29.08 -0.91 14.18
CA HIS A 188 -29.67 -0.93 15.52
C HIS A 188 -29.45 0.39 16.28
N PRO A 189 -30.47 1.01 16.90
CA PRO A 189 -30.25 2.26 17.63
C PRO A 189 -29.37 2.04 18.86
N GLY A 190 -28.25 2.77 18.95
CA GLY A 190 -27.41 2.79 20.16
C GLY A 190 -25.97 3.21 19.87
N PHE A 191 -25.41 4.09 20.71
CA PHE A 191 -24.05 4.58 20.51
C PHE A 191 -22.99 3.47 20.61
N ALA A 192 -23.17 2.51 21.52
CA ALA A 192 -22.24 1.38 21.67
C ALA A 192 -22.17 0.54 20.39
N HIS A 193 -23.31 0.20 19.79
CA HIS A 193 -23.39 -0.57 18.55
C HIS A 193 -22.77 0.19 17.37
N TYR A 194 -23.01 1.50 17.29
CA TYR A 194 -22.42 2.36 16.28
C TYR A 194 -20.90 2.42 16.41
N ALA A 195 -20.39 2.73 17.61
CA ALA A 195 -18.96 2.83 17.86
C ALA A 195 -18.26 1.49 17.60
N PHE A 196 -18.89 0.39 17.99
CA PHE A 196 -18.40 -0.96 17.74
C PHE A 196 -18.32 -1.27 16.23
N PHE A 197 -19.37 -0.94 15.46
CA PHE A 197 -19.38 -1.11 14.01
C PHE A 197 -18.25 -0.32 13.33
N VAL A 198 -18.07 0.95 13.68
CA VAL A 198 -16.99 1.80 13.15
C VAL A 198 -15.62 1.24 13.53
N LEU A 199 -15.45 0.77 14.76
CA LEU A 199 -14.19 0.18 15.24
C LEU A 199 -13.86 -1.12 14.49
N CYS A 200 -14.85 -1.99 14.26
CA CYS A 200 -14.67 -3.20 13.44
C CYS A 200 -14.28 -2.85 12.01
N LEU A 201 -14.92 -1.85 11.40
CA LEU A 201 -14.60 -1.37 10.05
C LEU A 201 -13.16 -0.84 10.00
N TYR A 202 -12.78 -0.04 10.99
CA TYR A 202 -11.42 0.49 11.14
C TYR A 202 -10.36 -0.63 11.30
N ALA A 203 -10.62 -1.59 12.18
CA ALA A 203 -9.74 -2.74 12.38
C ALA A 203 -9.56 -3.53 11.08
N SER A 204 -10.65 -3.78 10.35
CA SER A 204 -10.65 -4.50 9.07
C SER A 204 -9.79 -3.80 8.02
N VAL A 205 -9.94 -2.48 7.88
CA VAL A 205 -9.12 -1.68 6.94
C VAL A 205 -7.65 -1.70 7.35
N THR A 206 -7.35 -1.54 8.65
CA THR A 206 -5.98 -1.54 9.17
C THR A 206 -5.26 -2.88 8.94
N VAL A 207 -5.99 -4.00 9.06
CA VAL A 207 -5.46 -5.34 8.73
C VAL A 207 -5.10 -5.43 7.25
N VAL A 208 -5.96 -4.95 6.35
CA VAL A 208 -5.65 -4.96 4.90
C VAL A 208 -4.46 -4.07 4.57
N GLU A 209 -4.39 -2.88 5.15
CA GLU A 209 -3.24 -1.97 4.98
C GLU A 209 -1.92 -2.64 5.42
N SER A 210 -1.95 -3.34 6.56
CA SER A 210 -0.78 -4.09 7.06
C SER A 210 -0.42 -5.27 6.15
N LEU A 211 -1.41 -5.99 5.64
CA LEU A 211 -1.22 -7.07 4.67
C LEU A 211 -0.60 -6.53 3.37
N MET A 212 -1.11 -5.41 2.86
CA MET A 212 -0.58 -4.76 1.65
C MET A 212 0.87 -4.31 1.85
N MET A 213 1.21 -3.77 3.02
CA MET A 213 2.60 -3.40 3.34
C MET A 213 3.53 -4.62 3.39
N ALA A 214 3.05 -5.74 3.94
CA ALA A 214 3.80 -6.99 3.93
C ALA A 214 4.05 -7.49 2.50
N ILE A 215 3.02 -7.46 1.64
CA ILE A 215 3.14 -7.82 0.22
C ILE A 215 4.14 -6.88 -0.48
N ALA A 216 4.06 -5.56 -0.25
CA ALA A 216 4.95 -4.56 -0.85
C ALA A 216 6.43 -4.81 -0.54
N SER A 217 6.74 -5.44 0.60
CA SER A 217 8.13 -5.79 0.96
C SER A 217 8.70 -6.97 0.18
N VAL A 218 7.84 -7.84 -0.35
CA VAL A 218 8.24 -9.10 -1.03
C VAL A 218 8.19 -8.94 -2.55
N VAL A 219 7.24 -8.16 -3.06
CA VAL A 219 7.01 -8.07 -4.50
C VAL A 219 7.94 -7.05 -5.17
N PRO A 220 8.56 -7.39 -6.31
CA PRO A 220 9.43 -6.47 -7.04
C PRO A 220 8.67 -5.45 -7.89
N ASN A 221 7.39 -5.72 -8.20
CA ASN A 221 6.56 -4.92 -9.10
C ASN A 221 5.20 -4.60 -8.45
N PHE A 222 4.76 -3.33 -8.58
CA PHE A 222 3.50 -2.89 -8.02
C PHE A 222 2.27 -3.61 -8.60
N LEU A 223 2.27 -3.93 -9.90
CA LEU A 223 1.17 -4.66 -10.55
C LEU A 223 1.02 -6.06 -9.97
N MET A 224 2.14 -6.76 -9.75
CA MET A 224 2.12 -8.10 -9.16
C MET A 224 1.57 -8.06 -7.74
N GLY A 225 1.93 -7.04 -6.96
CA GLY A 225 1.40 -6.85 -5.62
C GLY A 225 -0.10 -6.55 -5.59
N ILE A 226 -0.61 -5.72 -6.51
CA ILE A 226 -2.06 -5.47 -6.63
C ILE A 226 -2.80 -6.78 -6.96
N ILE A 227 -2.28 -7.60 -7.88
CA ILE A 227 -2.89 -8.88 -8.26
C ILE A 227 -2.92 -9.84 -7.07
N ILE A 228 -1.81 -9.98 -6.35
CA ILE A 228 -1.72 -10.85 -5.16
C ILE A 228 -2.65 -10.35 -4.06
N GLY A 229 -2.63 -9.05 -3.77
CA GLY A 229 -3.46 -8.42 -2.76
C GLY A 229 -4.95 -8.58 -3.05
N ALA A 230 -5.37 -8.31 -4.29
CA ALA A 230 -6.75 -8.51 -4.74
C ALA A 230 -7.16 -9.99 -4.74
N GLY A 231 -6.25 -10.90 -5.07
CA GLY A 231 -6.48 -12.34 -4.99
C GLY A 231 -6.74 -12.80 -3.55
N ILE A 232 -5.86 -12.45 -2.62
CA ILE A 232 -6.02 -12.79 -1.19
C ILE A 232 -7.32 -12.18 -0.64
N GLN A 233 -7.59 -10.91 -0.97
CA GLN A 233 -8.79 -10.22 -0.53
C GLN A 233 -10.08 -10.85 -1.09
N GLY A 234 -10.07 -11.25 -2.36
CA GLY A 234 -11.19 -11.96 -2.99
C GLY A 234 -11.46 -13.30 -2.30
N ILE A 235 -10.42 -14.07 -1.97
CA ILE A 235 -10.56 -15.33 -1.23
C ILE A 235 -11.13 -15.07 0.18
N PHE A 236 -10.63 -14.06 0.90
CA PHE A 236 -11.20 -13.70 2.21
C PHE A 236 -12.67 -13.29 2.13
N MET A 237 -13.07 -12.59 1.07
CA MET A 237 -14.46 -12.21 0.83
C MET A 237 -15.36 -13.43 0.54
N LEU A 238 -14.85 -14.44 -0.17
CA LEU A 238 -15.60 -15.68 -0.44
C LEU A 238 -15.88 -16.48 0.84
N VAL A 239 -14.95 -16.48 1.80
CA VAL A 239 -15.06 -17.23 3.06
C VAL A 239 -15.62 -16.39 4.21
N SER A 240 -16.03 -15.16 3.92
CA SER A 240 -16.55 -14.20 4.91
C SER A 240 -17.85 -14.64 5.61
N GLY A 241 -18.49 -15.73 5.15
CA GLY A 241 -19.76 -16.22 5.69
C GLY A 241 -20.99 -15.61 5.02
N PHE A 242 -20.80 -14.62 4.14
CA PHE A 242 -21.88 -14.00 3.37
C PHE A 242 -22.37 -14.88 2.21
N PHE A 243 -21.47 -15.32 1.32
CA PHE A 243 -21.83 -16.11 0.12
C PHE A 243 -22.30 -17.53 0.47
N ARG A 244 -21.73 -18.10 1.52
CA ARG A 244 -22.09 -19.41 2.04
C ARG A 244 -21.84 -19.44 3.53
N LEU A 245 -22.80 -19.98 4.28
CA LEU A 245 -22.63 -20.12 5.72
C LEU A 245 -21.43 -21.02 6.02
N PRO A 246 -20.65 -20.74 7.07
CA PRO A 246 -19.45 -21.53 7.43
C PRO A 246 -19.72 -23.02 7.60
N ASN A 247 -20.94 -23.38 7.98
CA ASN A 247 -21.36 -24.77 8.17
C ASN A 247 -21.50 -25.56 6.86
N ASP A 248 -21.81 -24.88 5.76
CA ASP A 248 -22.04 -25.48 4.43
C ASP A 248 -20.80 -25.42 3.52
N ILE A 249 -19.70 -24.89 4.04
CA ILE A 249 -18.43 -24.78 3.32
C ILE A 249 -17.67 -26.12 3.34
N PRO A 250 -17.02 -26.53 2.22
CA PRO A 250 -16.22 -27.76 2.17
C PRO A 250 -15.15 -27.82 3.26
N LYS A 251 -15.08 -28.95 3.96
CA LYS A 251 -14.40 -29.07 5.25
C LYS A 251 -12.88 -28.82 5.23
N PRO A 252 -12.04 -29.51 4.43
CA PRO A 252 -10.60 -29.57 4.73
C PRO A 252 -9.85 -28.24 4.51
N PHE A 253 -10.19 -27.46 3.49
CA PHE A 253 -9.46 -26.24 3.14
C PHE A 253 -10.27 -24.96 3.45
N TRP A 254 -11.55 -24.94 3.12
CA TRP A 254 -12.33 -23.70 3.16
C TRP A 254 -12.94 -23.42 4.54
N ARG A 255 -13.37 -24.45 5.27
CA ARG A 255 -14.02 -24.30 6.60
C ARG A 255 -13.03 -24.18 7.77
N TYR A 256 -11.81 -24.68 7.63
CA TYR A 256 -10.80 -24.64 8.70
C TYR A 256 -9.73 -23.57 8.47
N PRO A 257 -8.68 -23.74 7.64
CA PRO A 257 -7.63 -22.73 7.59
C PRO A 257 -8.14 -21.40 7.03
N MET A 258 -8.98 -21.41 5.99
CA MET A 258 -9.32 -20.19 5.28
C MET A 258 -10.31 -19.28 6.04
N SER A 259 -11.31 -19.84 6.72
CA SER A 259 -12.31 -19.06 7.48
C SER A 259 -11.72 -18.47 8.75
N TYR A 260 -10.85 -19.20 9.45
CA TYR A 260 -10.23 -18.73 10.70
C TYR A 260 -9.18 -17.64 10.44
N ILE A 261 -8.50 -17.68 9.29
CA ILE A 261 -7.54 -16.65 8.88
C ILE A 261 -8.24 -15.40 8.33
N SER A 262 -9.44 -15.56 7.75
CA SER A 262 -10.18 -14.43 7.17
C SER A 262 -10.70 -13.49 8.26
N PHE A 263 -10.13 -12.28 8.33
CA PHE A 263 -10.64 -11.24 9.24
C PHE A 263 -12.08 -10.83 8.89
N HIS A 264 -12.47 -10.96 7.61
CA HIS A 264 -13.83 -10.70 7.14
C HIS A 264 -14.86 -11.63 7.80
N PHE A 265 -14.49 -12.89 8.00
CA PHE A 265 -15.34 -13.84 8.70
C PHE A 265 -15.62 -13.40 10.14
N TRP A 266 -14.59 -12.99 10.87
CA TRP A 266 -14.73 -12.49 12.24
C TRP A 266 -15.51 -11.18 12.32
N ALA A 267 -15.22 -10.22 11.44
CA ALA A 267 -15.93 -8.94 11.41
C ALA A 267 -17.44 -9.13 11.21
N LEU A 268 -17.83 -10.05 10.33
CA LEU A 268 -19.24 -10.33 10.06
C LEU A 268 -19.90 -11.24 11.09
N GLN A 269 -19.18 -12.23 11.63
CA GLN A 269 -19.71 -13.08 12.68
C GLN A 269 -20.04 -12.27 13.93
N VAL A 270 -19.15 -11.36 14.31
CA VAL A 270 -19.35 -10.47 15.45
C VAL A 270 -20.55 -9.55 15.21
N PHE A 271 -20.66 -8.96 14.02
CA PHE A 271 -21.83 -8.15 13.64
C PHE A 271 -23.14 -8.97 13.68
N ASN A 272 -23.15 -10.18 13.12
CA ASN A 272 -24.33 -11.04 13.13
C ASN A 272 -24.69 -11.53 14.54
N SER A 273 -23.71 -11.84 15.39
CA SER A 273 -23.96 -12.22 16.78
C SER A 273 -24.60 -11.09 17.60
N SER A 274 -24.24 -9.83 17.30
CA SER A 274 -24.90 -8.67 17.90
C SER A 274 -26.35 -8.47 17.43
N LEU A 275 -26.71 -9.01 16.25
CA LEU A 275 -28.10 -9.01 15.75
C LEU A 275 -28.92 -10.17 16.33
N GLU A 276 -28.32 -11.35 16.53
CA GLU A 276 -29.02 -12.56 17.01
C GLU A 276 -29.33 -12.52 18.52
N LEU A 277 -28.39 -12.06 19.35
CA LEU A 277 -28.52 -12.03 20.82
C LEU A 277 -29.69 -11.18 21.34
N GLU A 278 -30.22 -10.26 20.55
CA GLU A 278 -31.32 -9.36 20.92
C GLU A 278 -32.64 -9.66 20.16
N SER A 279 -32.65 -10.72 19.32
CA SER A 279 -33.86 -11.25 18.68
C SER A 279 -34.57 -12.34 19.49
N LEU A 280 -33.93 -12.77 20.59
CA LEU A 280 -34.44 -13.66 21.64
C LEU A 280 -34.86 -12.83 22.86
#